data_AF-A0A8J7WAX4-F1
#
_entry.id   AF-A0A8J7WAX4-F1
#
_cell.length_a   1.000
_cell.length_b   1.000
_cell.length_c   1.000
_cell.angle_alpha   90.00
_cell.angle_beta   90.00
_cell.angle_gamma   90.00
#
_symmetry.space_group_name_H-M   'P 1'
#
loop_
_entity.id
_entity.type
_entity.pdbx_description
1 polymer ?
#
loop_
_entity_poly.entity_id
_entity_poly.type
_entity_poly.pdbx_seq_one_letter_code
_entity_poly.pdbx_strand_id
1 'polypeptide(L)'
;MENIVLGIGVAALAGALATVAGAAEDTESDIGSQGDPNSQVQLAPQMGYNHRIFNKAIAGEPPAWALWIALGAGVAWAFMAMNVNPVLAIIIGSVLASFVQGVYATTAYLGRTASLAKFGQPVYVDILKSVTPVTVAHAFVAIFTTVTICYLMNAVLGHPFPLPILGIIWGIALGAAGSAVGNPFYGKERQYQNQKFGAGVPISASGNIIRYAEAGERSSLDNGWFTSKFGGPASGICFGLIVFFELWRHLTFEQFFGGWGSIMMGAIIVLIITIMARYIEVWARKTYGPYTAPEEEAI
;
A
#
# COMPACT_ATOMS: atom_id res chain seq x y z
N MET A 1 28.94 13.64 18.22
CA MET A 1 28.81 14.26 16.88
C MET A 1 28.74 13.19 15.79
N GLU A 2 29.63 12.20 15.78
CA GLU A 2 29.58 11.05 14.84
C GLU A 2 28.25 10.28 14.85
N ASN A 3 27.68 9.97 16.02
CA ASN A 3 26.39 9.26 16.11
C ASN A 3 25.20 10.06 15.50
N ILE A 4 25.23 11.39 15.60
CA ILE A 4 24.15 12.23 15.03
C ILE A 4 24.28 12.30 13.51
N VAL A 5 25.50 12.44 12.98
CA VAL A 5 25.74 12.45 11.53
C VAL A 5 25.37 11.11 10.90
N LEU A 6 25.71 10.00 11.54
CA LEU A 6 25.28 8.67 11.12
C LEU A 6 23.75 8.55 11.14
N GLY A 7 23.11 8.99 12.23
CA GLY A 7 21.65 8.97 12.36
C GLY A 7 20.93 9.77 11.26
N ILE A 8 21.41 10.98 10.96
CA ILE A 8 20.88 11.81 9.86
C ILE A 8 21.09 11.12 8.50
N GLY A 9 22.26 10.53 8.27
CA GLY A 9 22.55 9.77 7.05
C GLY A 9 21.61 8.58 6.87
N VAL A 10 21.35 7.83 7.94
CA VAL A 10 20.39 6.71 7.95
C VAL A 10 18.98 7.22 7.71
N ALA A 11 18.57 8.34 8.32
CA ALA A 11 17.25 8.93 8.10
C ALA A 11 17.05 9.34 6.63
N ALA A 12 18.05 9.97 6.01
CA ALA A 12 18.00 10.33 4.60
C ALA A 12 17.94 9.09 3.68
N LEU A 13 18.76 8.07 3.95
CA LEU A 13 18.76 6.82 3.20
C LEU A 13 17.43 6.07 3.35
N ALA A 14 16.92 5.95 4.57
CA ALA A 14 15.65 5.29 4.85
C ALA A 14 14.48 6.04 4.20
N GLY A 15 14.48 7.37 4.22
CA GLY A 15 13.50 8.20 3.49
C GLY A 15 13.54 7.95 1.98
N ALA A 16 14.74 7.89 1.38
CA ALA A 16 14.90 7.59 -0.04
C ALA A 16 14.42 6.16 -0.41
N LEU A 17 14.79 5.17 0.41
CA LEU A 17 14.30 3.79 0.27
C LEU A 17 12.78 3.73 0.39
N ALA A 18 12.19 4.50 1.30
CA ALA A 18 10.76 4.57 1.51
C ALA A 18 10.06 5.21 0.31
N THR A 19 10.67 6.21 -0.31
CA THR A 19 10.14 6.76 -1.56
C THR A 19 10.07 5.74 -2.68
N VAL A 20 11.12 4.91 -2.84
CA VAL A 20 11.09 3.80 -3.79
C VAL A 20 10.04 2.76 -3.40
N ALA A 21 9.92 2.45 -2.11
CA ALA A 21 8.95 1.50 -1.59
C ALA A 21 7.51 1.91 -1.91
N GLY A 22 7.13 3.15 -1.59
CA GLY A 22 5.78 3.67 -1.82
C GLY A 22 5.42 3.70 -3.30
N ALA A 23 6.37 4.07 -4.17
CA ALA A 23 6.12 4.08 -5.60
C ALA A 23 5.96 2.66 -6.18
N ALA A 24 6.79 1.72 -5.75
CA ALA A 24 6.71 0.34 -6.19
C ALA A 24 5.45 -0.36 -5.64
N GLU A 25 5.10 -0.10 -4.38
CA GLU A 25 3.89 -0.63 -3.75
C GLU A 25 2.64 -0.19 -4.48
N ASP A 26 2.46 1.11 -4.67
CA ASP A 26 1.28 1.66 -5.31
C ASP A 26 1.11 1.12 -6.74
N THR A 27 2.22 1.05 -7.49
CA THR A 27 2.22 0.46 -8.84
C THR A 27 1.83 -1.02 -8.80
N GLU A 28 2.30 -1.79 -7.82
CA GLU A 28 1.97 -3.20 -7.65
C GLU A 28 0.48 -3.40 -7.30
N SER A 29 0.01 -2.66 -6.30
CA SER A 29 -1.37 -2.67 -5.82
C SER A 29 -2.34 -2.28 -6.94
N ASP A 30 -1.97 -1.31 -7.79
CA ASP A 30 -2.77 -0.89 -8.93
C ASP A 30 -2.80 -1.89 -10.08
N ILE A 31 -1.66 -2.48 -10.41
CA ILE A 31 -1.59 -3.53 -11.43
C ILE A 31 -2.39 -4.76 -10.98
N GLY A 32 -2.37 -5.09 -9.70
CA GLY A 32 -3.14 -6.20 -9.18
C GLY A 32 -4.59 -5.86 -8.83
N SER A 33 -4.99 -4.60 -8.96
CA SER A 33 -6.33 -4.10 -8.68
C SER A 33 -6.75 -4.30 -7.21
N GLN A 34 -5.85 -4.02 -6.26
CA GLN A 34 -6.06 -4.21 -4.82
C GLN A 34 -6.65 -2.97 -4.11
N GLY A 35 -6.31 -1.77 -4.59
CA GLY A 35 -6.74 -0.50 -4.02
C GLY A 35 -8.21 -0.15 -4.20
N ASP A 36 -8.69 0.88 -3.52
CA ASP A 36 -9.99 1.51 -3.80
C ASP A 36 -9.78 2.65 -4.80
N PRO A 37 -10.48 2.70 -5.95
CA PRO A 37 -11.63 1.90 -6.40
C PRO A 37 -11.28 0.69 -7.27
N ASN A 38 -9.99 0.41 -7.44
CA ASN A 38 -9.50 -0.68 -8.29
C ASN A 38 -10.10 -2.05 -7.95
N SER A 39 -10.40 -2.32 -6.68
CA SER A 39 -11.05 -3.55 -6.24
C SER A 39 -12.51 -3.68 -6.72
N GLN A 40 -13.17 -2.59 -7.10
CA GLN A 40 -14.56 -2.58 -7.56
C GLN A 40 -14.74 -3.19 -8.96
N VAL A 41 -13.65 -3.48 -9.69
CA VAL A 41 -13.72 -4.29 -10.93
C VAL A 41 -14.38 -5.65 -10.69
N GLN A 42 -14.36 -6.14 -9.45
CA GLN A 42 -15.10 -7.32 -9.00
C GLN A 42 -16.60 -7.29 -9.30
N LEU A 43 -17.19 -6.10 -9.33
CA LEU A 43 -18.62 -5.90 -9.55
C LEU A 43 -18.95 -5.77 -11.05
N ALA A 44 -17.94 -5.50 -11.89
CA ALA A 44 -18.16 -5.21 -13.31
C ALA A 44 -18.88 -6.34 -14.07
N PRO A 45 -18.55 -7.63 -13.88
CA PRO A 45 -19.30 -8.70 -14.54
C PRO A 45 -20.76 -8.78 -14.09
N GLN A 46 -21.06 -8.41 -12.84
CA GLN A 46 -22.44 -8.41 -12.32
C GLN A 46 -23.30 -7.34 -13.00
N MET A 47 -22.66 -6.28 -13.49
CA MET A 47 -23.26 -5.22 -14.30
C MET A 47 -23.22 -5.50 -15.81
N GLY A 48 -22.76 -6.69 -16.24
CA GLY A 48 -22.65 -7.06 -17.66
C GLY A 48 -21.36 -6.58 -18.34
N TYR A 49 -20.38 -6.10 -17.57
CA TYR A 49 -19.09 -5.61 -18.08
C TYR A 49 -17.98 -6.64 -17.87
N ASN A 50 -17.89 -7.63 -18.77
CA ASN A 50 -16.74 -8.54 -18.79
C ASN A 50 -15.46 -7.78 -19.13
N HIS A 51 -14.39 -7.99 -18.35
CA HIS A 51 -13.16 -7.18 -18.43
C HIS A 51 -11.89 -8.03 -18.37
N ARG A 52 -10.74 -7.43 -18.72
CA ARG A 52 -9.42 -8.08 -18.68
C ARG A 52 -8.49 -7.50 -17.60
N ILE A 53 -9.06 -6.71 -16.68
CA ILE A 53 -8.36 -6.23 -15.49
C ILE A 53 -8.11 -7.40 -14.51
N PHE A 54 -6.87 -7.52 -14.03
CA PHE A 54 -6.49 -8.47 -12.98
C PHE A 54 -7.17 -8.13 -11.65
N ASN A 55 -7.30 -9.10 -10.75
CA ASN A 55 -8.04 -8.89 -9.52
C ASN A 55 -7.49 -9.76 -8.39
N LYS A 56 -6.64 -9.15 -7.55
CA LYS A 56 -6.07 -9.78 -6.35
C LYS A 56 -6.65 -9.30 -5.04
N ALA A 57 -7.66 -8.42 -5.05
CA ALA A 57 -8.17 -7.78 -3.84
C ALA A 57 -8.97 -8.74 -2.94
N ILE A 58 -8.28 -9.54 -2.12
CA ILE A 58 -8.87 -10.30 -1.00
C ILE A 58 -8.78 -9.48 0.29
N ALA A 59 -7.68 -8.75 0.48
CA ALA A 59 -7.45 -7.86 1.61
C ALA A 59 -7.11 -6.45 1.11
N GLY A 60 -7.36 -5.42 1.92
CA GLY A 60 -6.88 -4.07 1.61
C GLY A 60 -5.35 -4.01 1.54
N GLU A 61 -4.82 -2.95 0.96
CA GLU A 61 -3.36 -2.75 0.84
C GLU A 61 -2.67 -2.78 2.22
N PRO A 62 -3.10 -2.04 3.26
CA PRO A 62 -2.39 -2.03 4.54
C PRO A 62 -2.20 -3.42 5.19
N PRO A 63 -3.24 -4.27 5.34
CA PRO A 63 -3.04 -5.59 5.94
C PRO A 63 -2.23 -6.56 5.06
N ALA A 64 -2.32 -6.47 3.73
CA ALA A 64 -1.54 -7.33 2.85
C ALA A 64 -0.05 -6.99 2.90
N TRP A 65 0.29 -5.71 2.82
CA TRP A 65 1.67 -5.23 2.90
C TRP A 65 2.29 -5.46 4.28
N ALA A 66 1.51 -5.32 5.34
CA ALA A 66 1.91 -5.72 6.69
C ALA A 66 2.41 -7.17 6.71
N LEU A 67 1.66 -8.09 6.11
CA LEU A 67 2.00 -9.52 6.11
C LEU A 67 3.23 -9.81 5.24
N TRP A 68 3.31 -9.26 4.03
CA TRP A 68 4.42 -9.53 3.12
C TRP A 68 5.74 -8.98 3.64
N ILE A 69 5.74 -7.78 4.21
CA ILE A 69 6.94 -7.18 4.78
C ILE A 69 7.33 -7.87 6.08
N ALA A 70 6.36 -8.21 6.95
CA ALA A 70 6.64 -8.98 8.15
C ALA A 70 7.25 -10.36 7.84
N LEU A 71 6.75 -11.03 6.79
CA LEU A 71 7.32 -12.28 6.31
C LEU A 71 8.75 -12.09 5.81
N GLY A 72 8.99 -11.08 4.96
CA GLY A 72 10.33 -10.80 4.44
C GLY A 72 11.32 -10.44 5.55
N ALA A 73 10.90 -9.61 6.50
CA ALA A 73 11.70 -9.22 7.65
C ALA A 73 11.94 -10.37 8.62
N GLY A 74 10.96 -11.26 8.84
CA GLY A 74 11.12 -12.43 9.69
C GLY A 74 12.01 -13.50 9.11
N VAL A 75 11.91 -13.77 7.81
CA VAL A 75 12.83 -14.67 7.13
C VAL A 75 14.25 -14.10 7.14
N ALA A 76 14.42 -12.82 6.82
CA ALA A 76 15.71 -12.16 6.90
C ALA A 76 16.30 -12.24 8.32
N TRP A 77 15.49 -12.00 9.34
CA TRP A 77 15.93 -12.07 10.73
C TRP A 77 16.36 -13.49 11.15
N ALA A 78 15.63 -14.52 10.72
CA ALA A 78 16.01 -15.91 10.96
C ALA A 78 17.37 -16.25 10.33
N PHE A 79 17.61 -15.81 9.08
CA PHE A 79 18.92 -16.00 8.43
C PHE A 79 20.04 -15.23 9.13
N MET A 80 19.79 -14.01 9.60
CA MET A 80 20.77 -13.26 10.39
C MET A 80 21.09 -13.97 11.71
N ALA A 81 20.11 -14.58 12.37
CA ALA A 81 20.33 -15.39 13.57
C ALA A 81 21.18 -16.65 13.29
N MET A 82 21.20 -17.12 12.04
CA MET A 82 22.09 -18.19 11.57
C MET A 82 23.48 -17.68 11.10
N ASN A 83 23.82 -16.42 11.40
CA ASN A 83 25.06 -15.75 10.97
C ASN A 83 25.22 -15.57 9.45
N VAL A 84 24.12 -15.56 8.69
CA VAL A 84 24.14 -15.14 7.28
C VAL A 84 24.32 -13.62 7.22
N ASN A 85 25.11 -13.14 6.25
CA ASN A 85 25.33 -11.71 6.04
C ASN A 85 23.99 -10.96 5.88
N PRO A 86 23.79 -9.80 6.55
CA PRO A 86 22.53 -9.07 6.50
C PRO A 86 22.01 -8.73 5.10
N VAL A 87 22.89 -8.35 4.17
CA VAL A 87 22.52 -8.02 2.79
C VAL A 87 21.91 -9.25 2.10
N LEU A 88 22.58 -10.40 2.22
CA LEU A 88 22.10 -11.64 1.63
C LEU A 88 20.80 -12.12 2.31
N ALA A 89 20.71 -12.01 3.64
CA ALA A 89 19.52 -12.36 4.40
C ALA A 89 18.30 -11.53 3.97
N ILE A 90 18.46 -10.21 3.77
CA ILE A 90 17.40 -9.33 3.28
C ILE A 90 16.98 -9.74 1.87
N ILE A 91 17.92 -9.98 0.95
CA ILE A 91 17.60 -10.42 -0.42
C ILE A 91 16.78 -11.70 -0.40
N ILE A 92 17.22 -12.72 0.34
CA ILE A 92 16.53 -14.01 0.44
C ILE A 92 15.13 -13.84 1.05
N GLY A 93 15.02 -13.05 2.13
CA GLY A 93 13.74 -12.75 2.77
C GLY A 93 12.76 -12.07 1.82
N SER A 94 13.21 -11.06 1.08
CA SER A 94 12.40 -10.33 0.11
C SER A 94 11.99 -11.20 -1.08
N VAL A 95 12.89 -12.05 -1.58
CA VAL A 95 12.56 -13.02 -2.64
C VAL A 95 11.44 -13.95 -2.20
N LEU A 96 11.58 -14.58 -1.03
CA LEU A 96 10.58 -15.51 -0.51
C LEU A 96 9.23 -14.85 -0.23
N ALA A 97 9.23 -13.64 0.34
CA ALA A 97 8.01 -12.88 0.55
C ALA A 97 7.31 -12.50 -0.77
N SER A 98 8.08 -12.14 -1.80
CA SER A 98 7.55 -11.82 -3.14
C SER A 98 6.97 -13.05 -3.84
N PHE A 99 7.57 -14.24 -3.62
CA PHE A 99 6.98 -15.49 -4.10
C PHE A 99 5.62 -15.76 -3.44
N VAL A 100 5.50 -15.56 -2.12
CA VAL A 100 4.22 -15.70 -1.41
C VAL A 100 3.20 -14.69 -1.93
N GLN A 101 3.61 -13.46 -2.20
CA GLN A 101 2.78 -12.44 -2.84
C GLN A 101 2.29 -12.90 -4.22
N GLY A 102 3.16 -13.47 -5.05
CA GLY A 102 2.80 -13.98 -6.38
C GLY A 102 1.81 -15.15 -6.33
N VAL A 103 1.97 -16.06 -5.36
CA VAL A 103 1.01 -17.14 -5.10
C VAL A 103 -0.33 -16.57 -4.68
N TYR A 104 -0.33 -15.59 -3.77
CA TYR A 104 -1.54 -14.88 -3.35
C TYR A 104 -2.24 -14.22 -4.55
N ALA A 105 -1.50 -13.47 -5.38
CA ALA A 105 -2.04 -12.80 -6.55
C ALA A 105 -2.67 -13.77 -7.56
N THR A 106 -1.97 -14.87 -7.86
CA THR A 106 -2.43 -15.92 -8.79
C THR A 106 -3.69 -16.60 -8.28
N THR A 107 -3.68 -17.04 -7.02
CA THR A 107 -4.81 -17.76 -6.42
C THR A 107 -6.02 -16.85 -6.24
N ALA A 108 -5.80 -15.59 -5.87
CA ALA A 108 -6.85 -14.58 -5.77
C ALA A 108 -7.53 -14.32 -7.13
N TYR A 109 -6.75 -14.11 -8.18
CA TYR A 109 -7.29 -13.90 -9.53
C TYR A 109 -8.12 -15.10 -9.99
N LEU A 110 -7.55 -16.30 -9.95
CA LEU A 110 -8.24 -17.51 -10.40
C LEU A 110 -9.52 -17.76 -9.59
N GLY A 111 -9.46 -17.65 -8.26
CA GLY A 111 -10.62 -17.86 -7.39
C GLY A 111 -11.72 -16.83 -7.60
N ARG A 112 -11.36 -15.54 -7.70
CA ARG A 112 -12.34 -14.46 -7.94
C ARG A 112 -12.98 -14.60 -9.31
N THR A 113 -12.20 -14.74 -10.37
CA THR A 113 -12.74 -14.88 -11.72
C THR A 113 -13.60 -16.13 -11.86
N ALA A 114 -13.20 -17.26 -11.26
CA ALA A 114 -14.03 -18.47 -11.24
C ALA A 114 -15.40 -18.24 -10.57
N SER A 115 -15.46 -17.46 -9.49
CA SER A 115 -16.75 -17.12 -8.84
C SER A 115 -17.64 -16.20 -9.68
N LEU A 116 -17.07 -15.51 -10.68
CA LEU A 116 -17.77 -14.65 -11.62
C LEU A 116 -18.16 -15.37 -12.93
N ALA A 117 -17.88 -16.68 -13.05
CA ALA A 117 -18.23 -17.48 -14.23
C ALA A 117 -19.75 -17.46 -14.53
N LYS A 118 -20.60 -17.35 -13.50
CA LYS A 118 -22.06 -17.21 -13.66
C LYS A 118 -22.48 -15.94 -14.41
N PHE A 119 -21.62 -14.93 -14.44
CA PHE A 119 -21.81 -13.68 -15.18
C PHE A 119 -21.08 -13.68 -16.52
N GLY A 120 -20.54 -14.82 -16.95
CA GLY A 120 -19.85 -14.97 -18.23
C GLY A 120 -18.43 -14.40 -18.27
N GLN A 121 -17.84 -14.04 -17.12
CA GLN A 121 -16.46 -13.57 -17.02
C GLN A 121 -15.50 -14.76 -17.21
N PRO A 122 -14.70 -14.80 -18.30
CA PRO A 122 -13.77 -15.88 -18.51
C PRO A 122 -12.45 -15.64 -17.75
N VAL A 123 -11.72 -16.74 -17.52
CA VAL A 123 -10.34 -16.69 -17.02
C VAL A 123 -9.41 -16.41 -18.19
N TYR A 124 -8.73 -15.26 -18.14
CA TYR A 124 -7.76 -14.86 -19.15
C TYR A 124 -6.36 -15.32 -18.74
N VAL A 125 -5.91 -16.43 -19.32
CA VAL A 125 -4.58 -17.02 -19.02
C VAL A 125 -3.44 -16.08 -19.45
N ASP A 126 -3.64 -15.30 -20.50
CA ASP A 126 -2.67 -14.32 -20.97
C ASP A 126 -2.52 -13.15 -19.99
N ILE A 127 -3.61 -12.73 -19.33
CA ILE A 127 -3.56 -11.74 -18.24
C ILE A 127 -2.80 -12.30 -17.04
N LEU A 128 -3.06 -13.56 -16.64
CA LEU A 128 -2.29 -14.21 -15.58
C LEU A 128 -0.78 -14.23 -15.91
N LYS A 129 -0.42 -14.62 -17.13
CA LYS A 129 0.98 -14.69 -17.57
C LYS A 129 1.66 -13.31 -17.63
N SER A 130 0.95 -12.27 -18.05
CA SER A 130 1.52 -10.94 -18.28
C SER A 130 1.53 -10.06 -17.03
N VAL A 131 0.52 -10.19 -16.16
CA VAL A 131 0.37 -9.32 -14.98
C VAL A 131 1.15 -9.84 -13.79
N THR A 132 1.08 -11.15 -13.49
CA THR A 132 1.67 -11.71 -12.27
C THR A 132 3.19 -11.49 -12.16
N PRO A 133 4.01 -11.66 -13.21
CA PRO A 133 5.44 -11.39 -13.10
C PRO A 133 5.75 -9.92 -12.80
N VAL A 134 4.96 -9.00 -13.36
CA VAL A 134 5.14 -7.56 -13.16
C VAL A 134 4.74 -7.16 -11.74
N THR A 135 3.63 -7.68 -11.21
CA THR A 135 3.25 -7.46 -9.81
C THR A 135 4.30 -8.01 -8.85
N VAL A 136 4.81 -9.21 -9.09
CA VAL A 136 5.86 -9.82 -8.24
C VAL A 136 7.16 -9.00 -8.28
N ALA A 137 7.52 -8.44 -9.44
CA ALA A 137 8.71 -7.61 -9.57
C ALA A 137 8.61 -6.30 -8.75
N HIS A 138 7.47 -5.61 -8.83
CA HIS A 138 7.24 -4.41 -8.01
C HIS A 138 7.11 -4.76 -6.51
N ALA A 139 6.46 -5.88 -6.18
CA ALA A 139 6.40 -6.40 -4.81
C ALA A 139 7.80 -6.62 -4.24
N PHE A 140 8.70 -7.23 -5.01
CA PHE A 140 10.08 -7.44 -4.60
C PHE A 140 10.79 -6.13 -4.26
N VAL A 141 10.67 -5.12 -5.12
CA VAL A 141 11.30 -3.81 -4.89
C VAL A 141 10.77 -3.21 -3.58
N ALA A 142 9.45 -3.13 -3.41
CA ALA A 142 8.84 -2.54 -2.23
C ALA A 142 9.15 -3.31 -0.94
N ILE A 143 9.12 -4.64 -0.97
CA ILE A 143 9.47 -5.48 0.18
C ILE A 143 10.96 -5.32 0.50
N PHE A 144 11.84 -5.38 -0.49
CA PHE A 144 13.28 -5.22 -0.30
C PHE A 144 13.65 -3.90 0.35
N THR A 145 13.14 -2.79 -0.18
CA THR A 145 13.41 -1.46 0.38
C THR A 145 12.84 -1.32 1.78
N THR A 146 11.64 -1.86 2.05
CA THR A 146 11.01 -1.73 3.37
C THR A 146 11.67 -2.62 4.42
N VAL A 147 12.06 -3.84 4.07
CA VAL A 147 12.84 -4.70 4.96
C VAL A 147 14.21 -4.08 5.24
N THR A 148 14.82 -3.43 4.25
CA THR A 148 16.07 -2.67 4.45
C THR A 148 15.88 -1.52 5.44
N ILE A 149 14.78 -0.76 5.35
CA ILE A 149 14.44 0.27 6.35
C ILE A 149 14.31 -0.35 7.74
N CYS A 150 13.58 -1.46 7.87
CA CYS A 150 13.42 -2.16 9.15
C CYS A 150 14.79 -2.58 9.73
N TYR A 151 15.70 -3.08 8.90
CA TYR A 151 17.05 -3.43 9.31
C TYR A 151 17.86 -2.19 9.75
N LEU A 152 17.83 -1.10 8.98
CA LEU A 152 18.53 0.14 9.33
C LEU A 152 18.04 0.69 10.69
N MET A 153 16.73 0.67 10.92
CA MET A 153 16.16 1.11 12.19
C MET A 153 16.57 0.20 13.35
N ASN A 154 16.52 -1.11 13.19
CA ASN A 154 16.84 -2.03 14.28
C ASN A 154 18.35 -2.12 14.54
N ALA A 155 19.15 -2.39 13.51
CA ALA A 155 20.56 -2.72 13.64
C ALA A 155 21.48 -1.49 13.69
N VAL A 156 21.09 -0.36 13.07
CA VAL A 156 21.93 0.84 13.01
C VAL A 156 21.46 1.90 14.00
N LEU A 157 20.15 2.14 14.10
CA LEU A 157 19.59 3.13 15.03
C LEU A 157 19.23 2.54 16.41
N GLY A 158 19.31 1.22 16.58
CA GLY A 158 19.04 0.58 17.88
C GLY A 158 17.56 0.59 18.28
N HIS A 159 16.64 0.64 17.31
CA HIS A 159 15.21 0.58 17.60
C HIS A 159 14.85 -0.73 18.31
N PRO A 160 14.12 -0.69 19.45
CA PRO A 160 13.95 -1.85 20.34
C PRO A 160 13.03 -2.94 19.78
N PHE A 161 12.29 -2.65 18.71
CA PHE A 161 11.40 -3.61 18.08
C PHE A 161 12.15 -4.58 17.15
N PRO A 162 11.80 -5.88 17.21
CA PRO A 162 12.37 -6.86 16.31
C PRO A 162 11.92 -6.64 14.86
N LEU A 163 12.73 -7.10 13.91
CA LEU A 163 12.53 -6.92 12.47
C LEU A 163 11.10 -7.24 11.98
N PRO A 164 10.46 -8.37 12.35
CA PRO A 164 9.10 -8.68 11.92
C PRO A 164 8.06 -7.68 12.40
N ILE A 165 8.20 -7.18 13.64
CA ILE A 165 7.26 -6.20 14.21
C ILE A 165 7.42 -4.86 13.49
N LEU A 166 8.65 -4.44 13.21
CA LEU A 166 8.91 -3.29 12.34
C LEU A 166 8.30 -3.49 10.95
N GLY A 167 8.42 -4.71 10.40
CA GLY A 167 7.82 -5.07 9.12
C GLY A 167 6.29 -4.94 9.10
N ILE A 168 5.60 -5.34 10.18
CA ILE A 168 4.15 -5.13 10.33
C ILE A 168 3.85 -3.63 10.34
N ILE A 169 4.51 -2.85 11.20
CA ILE A 169 4.23 -1.41 11.38
C ILE A 169 4.45 -0.66 10.07
N TRP A 170 5.61 -0.86 9.44
CA TRP A 170 5.95 -0.18 8.20
C TRP A 170 5.18 -0.71 7.00
N GLY A 171 4.79 -1.99 6.99
CA GLY A 171 3.94 -2.52 5.93
C GLY A 171 2.52 -1.98 5.97
N ILE A 172 1.94 -1.78 7.18
CA ILE A 172 0.65 -1.07 7.33
C ILE A 172 0.79 0.36 6.80
N ALA A 173 1.84 1.08 7.22
CA ALA A 173 2.05 2.46 6.82
C ALA A 173 2.29 2.60 5.30
N LEU A 174 3.04 1.69 4.70
CA LEU A 174 3.29 1.63 3.26
C LEU A 174 1.98 1.48 2.48
N GLY A 175 1.21 0.42 2.76
CA GLY A 175 -0.07 0.19 2.07
C GLY A 175 -1.13 1.27 2.38
N ALA A 176 -1.03 1.94 3.53
CA ALA A 176 -1.90 3.08 3.82
C ALA A 176 -1.53 4.32 3.00
N ALA A 177 -0.23 4.55 2.74
CA ALA A 177 0.23 5.66 1.91
C ALA A 177 -0.18 5.48 0.45
N GLY A 178 -0.01 4.27 -0.12
CA GLY A 178 -0.55 3.92 -1.44
C GLY A 178 -2.05 4.16 -1.50
N SER A 179 -2.79 3.62 -0.52
CA SER A 179 -4.24 3.75 -0.50
C SER A 179 -4.75 5.18 -0.39
N ALA A 180 -4.08 6.02 0.39
CA ALA A 180 -4.55 7.38 0.67
C ALA A 180 -4.10 8.38 -0.40
N VAL A 181 -2.94 8.17 -1.02
CA VAL A 181 -2.31 9.15 -1.90
C VAL A 181 -2.21 8.68 -3.34
N GLY A 182 -1.78 7.44 -3.60
CA GLY A 182 -1.54 6.96 -4.96
C GLY A 182 -2.81 6.55 -5.71
N ASN A 183 -3.68 5.77 -5.06
CA ASN A 183 -4.98 5.33 -5.59
C ASN A 183 -5.87 6.44 -6.19
N PRO A 184 -5.98 7.65 -5.60
CA PRO A 184 -6.65 8.79 -6.21
C PRO A 184 -6.18 9.15 -7.62
N PHE A 185 -4.87 9.09 -7.88
CA PHE A 185 -4.27 9.52 -9.15
C PHE A 185 -4.36 8.45 -10.24
N TYR A 186 -4.73 7.21 -9.94
CA TYR A 186 -4.85 6.14 -10.94
C TYR A 186 -6.29 5.60 -11.04
N GLY A 187 -6.78 4.98 -9.96
CA GLY A 187 -8.00 4.17 -9.96
C GLY A 187 -9.27 5.00 -10.08
N LYS A 188 -9.26 6.23 -9.52
CA LYS A 188 -10.45 7.09 -9.52
C LYS A 188 -10.78 7.66 -10.90
N GLU A 189 -9.77 8.10 -11.63
CA GLU A 189 -10.00 8.81 -12.88
C GLU A 189 -10.04 7.85 -14.05
N ARG A 190 -9.12 6.87 -14.16
CA ARG A 190 -8.96 6.10 -15.41
C ARG A 190 -9.96 4.96 -15.58
N GLN A 191 -10.32 4.24 -14.51
CA GLN A 191 -11.31 3.16 -14.61
C GLN A 191 -12.75 3.67 -14.75
N TYR A 192 -13.03 4.89 -14.29
CA TYR A 192 -14.36 5.49 -14.27
C TYR A 192 -14.43 6.80 -15.06
N GLN A 193 -13.66 6.98 -16.16
CA GLN A 193 -13.70 8.23 -16.96
C GLN A 193 -15.07 8.49 -17.61
N ASN A 194 -15.92 7.46 -17.68
CA ASN A 194 -17.31 7.57 -18.14
C ASN A 194 -18.23 8.19 -17.08
N GLN A 195 -17.73 8.42 -15.87
CA GLN A 195 -18.45 8.99 -14.74
C GLN A 195 -18.01 10.44 -14.51
N LYS A 196 -18.98 11.30 -14.20
CA LYS A 196 -18.75 12.76 -14.05
C LYS A 196 -17.72 13.11 -12.97
N PHE A 197 -17.60 12.27 -11.93
CA PHE A 197 -16.72 12.48 -10.79
C PHE A 197 -15.70 11.34 -10.60
N GLY A 198 -15.33 10.63 -11.67
CA GLY A 198 -14.43 9.48 -11.58
C GLY A 198 -14.98 8.43 -10.63
N ALA A 199 -14.24 8.06 -9.57
CA ALA A 199 -14.71 7.12 -8.55
C ALA A 199 -15.42 7.73 -7.34
N GLY A 200 -15.75 9.02 -7.37
CA GLY A 200 -16.86 9.55 -6.56
C GLY A 200 -18.22 9.08 -7.07
N VAL A 201 -18.30 7.81 -7.47
CA VAL A 201 -19.48 7.20 -8.07
C VAL A 201 -20.47 6.80 -7.00
N PRO A 202 -21.78 6.98 -7.25
CA PRO A 202 -22.77 6.32 -6.43
C PRO A 202 -22.57 4.81 -6.53
N ILE A 203 -22.91 4.09 -5.46
CA ILE A 203 -22.80 2.62 -5.40
C ILE A 203 -23.50 1.93 -6.59
N SER A 204 -24.56 2.55 -7.13
CA SER A 204 -25.26 2.06 -8.31
C SER A 204 -24.42 2.03 -9.59
N ALA A 205 -23.32 2.77 -9.65
CA ALA A 205 -22.37 2.80 -10.76
C ALA A 205 -21.06 2.04 -10.46
N SER A 206 -20.92 1.44 -9.28
CA SER A 206 -19.77 0.59 -8.92
C SER A 206 -19.71 -0.64 -9.82
N GLY A 207 -18.63 -0.77 -10.60
CA GLY A 207 -18.49 -1.81 -11.63
C GLY A 207 -18.80 -1.34 -13.06
N ASN A 208 -19.32 -0.12 -13.26
CA ASN A 208 -19.45 0.49 -14.58
C ASN A 208 -18.11 1.05 -15.08
N ILE A 209 -17.16 0.15 -15.30
CA ILE A 209 -15.77 0.46 -15.63
C ILE A 209 -15.56 0.61 -17.13
N ILE A 210 -14.56 1.42 -17.50
CA ILE A 210 -14.05 1.50 -18.86
C ILE A 210 -13.20 0.28 -19.18
N ARG A 211 -13.62 -0.45 -20.22
CA ARG A 211 -12.97 -1.68 -20.69
C ARG A 211 -12.08 -1.51 -21.91
N TYR A 212 -12.23 -0.39 -22.61
CA TYR A 212 -11.50 -0.11 -23.86
C TYR A 212 -10.68 1.17 -23.71
N ALA A 213 -9.44 1.13 -24.17
CA ALA A 213 -8.53 2.25 -24.33
C ALA A 213 -8.50 2.69 -25.81
N GLU A 214 -7.65 3.67 -26.10
CA GLU A 214 -7.43 4.24 -27.42
C GLU A 214 -6.96 3.20 -28.44
N ALA A 215 -6.30 2.12 -28.00
CA ALA A 215 -5.70 1.10 -28.85
C ALA A 215 -6.28 -0.31 -28.70
N GLY A 216 -7.34 -0.52 -27.90
CA GLY A 216 -7.95 -1.84 -27.72
C GLY A 216 -8.53 -2.09 -26.32
N GLU A 217 -8.68 -3.35 -25.96
CA GLU A 217 -9.12 -3.75 -24.62
C GLU A 217 -8.07 -3.40 -23.56
N ARG A 218 -8.53 -2.86 -22.43
CA ARG A 218 -7.66 -2.51 -21.31
C ARG A 218 -7.23 -3.73 -20.50
N SER A 219 -5.98 -3.70 -20.09
CA SER A 219 -5.39 -4.61 -19.11
C SER A 219 -4.99 -3.83 -17.85
N SER A 220 -4.82 -4.54 -16.74
CA SER A 220 -4.29 -3.93 -15.51
C SER A 220 -2.82 -3.53 -15.60
N LEU A 221 -2.13 -3.80 -16.72
CA LEU A 221 -0.81 -3.20 -17.00
C LEU A 221 -0.94 -1.72 -17.41
N ASP A 222 -2.06 -1.32 -18.02
CA ASP A 222 -2.29 0.06 -18.45
C ASP A 222 -2.43 1.01 -17.25
N ASN A 223 -3.23 0.63 -16.25
CA ASN A 223 -2.66 0.16 -14.99
C ASN A 223 -1.43 0.89 -14.45
N GLY A 224 -0.46 0.04 -14.11
CA GLY A 224 0.84 0.46 -13.61
C GLY A 224 1.57 1.47 -14.49
N TRP A 225 1.35 1.50 -15.80
CA TRP A 225 1.98 2.51 -16.65
C TRP A 225 1.60 3.95 -16.26
N PHE A 226 0.33 4.21 -15.94
CA PHE A 226 -0.07 5.55 -15.51
C PHE A 226 0.26 5.78 -14.04
N THR A 227 0.09 4.77 -13.19
CA THR A 227 0.49 4.85 -11.77
C THR A 227 1.96 5.23 -11.65
N SER A 228 2.84 4.59 -12.41
CA SER A 228 4.29 4.86 -12.39
C SER A 228 4.67 6.31 -12.72
N LYS A 229 3.78 7.07 -13.37
CA LYS A 229 4.00 8.48 -13.72
C LYS A 229 3.44 9.46 -12.69
N PHE A 230 2.37 9.09 -11.98
CA PHE A 230 1.63 10.00 -11.11
C PHE A 230 1.39 9.40 -9.71
N GLY A 231 0.56 8.36 -9.60
CA GLY A 231 0.21 7.73 -8.33
C GLY A 231 1.42 7.22 -7.55
N GLY A 232 2.29 6.45 -8.22
CA GLY A 232 3.50 5.89 -7.65
C GLY A 232 4.43 6.96 -7.09
N PRO A 233 4.85 7.96 -7.87
CA PRO A 233 5.64 9.07 -7.35
C PRO A 233 4.97 9.81 -6.17
N ALA A 234 3.65 10.02 -6.20
CA ALA A 234 2.93 10.69 -5.11
C ALA A 234 2.90 9.84 -3.83
N SER A 235 2.58 8.55 -3.94
CA SER A 235 2.65 7.58 -2.83
C SER A 235 4.07 7.47 -2.28
N GLY A 236 5.06 7.37 -3.16
CA GLY A 236 6.48 7.37 -2.80
C GLY A 236 6.90 8.60 -2.01
N ILE A 237 6.56 9.80 -2.47
CA ILE A 237 6.86 11.04 -1.72
C ILE A 237 6.15 11.02 -0.36
N CYS A 238 4.88 10.60 -0.30
CA CYS A 238 4.14 10.50 0.95
C CYS A 238 4.83 9.56 1.94
N PHE A 239 5.08 8.31 1.55
CA PHE A 239 5.70 7.33 2.44
C PHE A 239 7.14 7.69 2.80
N GLY A 240 7.90 8.25 1.85
CA GLY A 240 9.24 8.79 2.08
C GLY A 240 9.27 9.87 3.16
N LEU A 241 8.34 10.83 3.09
CA LEU A 241 8.21 11.89 4.08
C LEU A 241 7.76 11.33 5.45
N ILE A 242 6.84 10.36 5.47
CA ILE A 242 6.43 9.70 6.72
C ILE A 242 7.66 9.07 7.40
N VAL A 243 8.43 8.25 6.69
CA VAL A 243 9.62 7.58 7.24
C VAL A 243 10.67 8.61 7.65
N PHE A 244 10.95 9.60 6.79
CA PHE A 244 11.94 10.63 7.07
C PHE A 244 11.60 11.41 8.33
N PHE A 245 10.38 11.96 8.45
CA PHE A 245 9.96 12.73 9.62
C PHE A 245 9.84 11.87 10.88
N GLU A 246 9.41 10.62 10.75
CA GLU A 246 9.32 9.71 11.87
C GLU A 246 10.71 9.35 12.45
N LEU A 247 11.73 9.24 11.60
CA LEU A 247 13.09 8.99 12.07
C LEU A 247 13.67 10.17 12.85
N TRP A 248 13.25 11.41 12.60
CA TRP A 248 13.62 12.54 13.45
C TRP A 248 13.10 12.40 14.89
N ARG A 249 11.88 11.87 15.06
CA ARG A 249 11.35 11.53 16.38
C ARG A 249 12.23 10.47 17.04
N HIS A 250 12.64 9.44 16.31
CA HIS A 250 13.53 8.43 16.86
C HIS A 250 14.88 9.03 17.31
N LEU A 251 15.57 9.72 16.41
CA LEU A 251 16.88 10.34 16.67
C LEU A 251 16.88 11.33 17.84
N THR A 252 15.79 12.07 18.03
CA THR A 252 15.69 13.06 19.11
C THR A 252 15.48 12.40 20.48
N PHE A 253 14.76 11.27 20.51
CA PHE A 253 14.25 10.67 21.74
C PHE A 253 14.86 9.29 22.07
N GLU A 254 15.70 8.70 21.21
CA GLU A 254 16.36 7.40 21.42
C GLU A 254 17.25 7.36 22.66
N GLN A 255 17.88 8.49 22.99
CA GLN A 255 18.76 8.65 24.15
C GLN A 255 18.03 8.49 25.49
N PHE A 256 16.70 8.57 25.50
CA PHE A 256 15.91 8.41 26.72
C PHE A 256 15.39 6.97 26.85
N PHE A 257 15.50 6.43 28.07
CA PHE A 257 14.97 5.10 28.44
C PHE A 257 15.41 3.94 27.52
N GLY A 258 16.64 4.00 26.98
CA GLY A 258 17.19 2.94 26.14
C GLY A 258 16.38 2.70 24.86
N GLY A 259 16.06 3.76 24.11
CA GLY A 259 15.28 3.70 22.88
C GLY A 259 13.76 3.82 23.08
N TRP A 260 13.23 3.48 24.26
CA TRP A 260 11.79 3.56 24.56
C TRP A 260 11.26 4.98 24.65
N GLY A 261 12.13 5.97 24.91
CA GLY A 261 11.77 7.39 24.89
C GLY A 261 11.13 7.80 23.56
N SER A 262 11.66 7.27 22.45
CA SER A 262 11.06 7.48 21.13
C SER A 262 9.61 6.99 21.13
N ILE A 263 9.38 5.69 21.40
CA ILE A 263 8.06 5.04 21.41
C ILE A 263 7.03 5.82 22.25
N MET A 264 7.40 6.21 23.47
CA MET A 264 6.52 6.98 24.35
C MET A 264 6.12 8.33 23.71
N MET A 265 7.07 9.05 23.11
CA MET A 265 6.76 10.29 22.40
C MET A 265 5.83 10.05 21.21
N GLY A 266 6.00 8.94 20.50
CA GLY A 266 5.09 8.55 19.41
C GLY A 266 3.66 8.34 19.91
N ALA A 267 3.50 7.60 21.00
CA ALA A 267 2.20 7.39 21.63
C ALA A 267 1.55 8.70 22.09
N ILE A 268 2.34 9.63 22.65
CA ILE A 268 1.87 10.97 23.04
C ILE A 268 1.36 11.76 21.83
N ILE A 269 2.11 11.78 20.72
CA ILE A 269 1.71 12.47 19.49
C ILE A 269 0.38 11.90 18.96
N VAL A 270 0.27 10.57 18.90
CA VAL A 270 -0.96 9.89 18.45
C VAL A 270 -2.15 10.25 19.35
N LEU A 271 -1.97 10.28 20.68
CA LEU A 271 -3.01 10.68 21.62
C LEU A 271 -3.44 12.13 21.40
N ILE A 272 -2.50 13.06 21.24
CA ILE A 272 -2.79 14.47 20.98
C ILE A 272 -3.58 14.63 19.68
N ILE A 273 -3.13 13.99 18.59
CA ILE A 273 -3.82 14.05 17.29
C ILE A 273 -5.23 13.45 17.39
N THR A 274 -5.39 12.34 18.10
CA THR A 274 -6.70 11.69 18.30
C THR A 274 -7.67 12.60 19.06
N ILE A 275 -7.19 13.26 20.13
CA ILE A 275 -7.99 14.22 20.90
C ILE A 275 -8.39 15.42 20.02
N MET A 276 -7.44 15.97 19.25
CA MET A 276 -7.71 17.06 18.32
C MET A 276 -8.72 16.66 17.24
N ALA A 277 -8.56 15.48 16.63
CA ALA A 277 -9.48 14.96 15.63
C ALA A 277 -10.89 14.80 16.19
N ARG A 278 -11.01 14.27 17.41
CA ARG A 278 -12.31 14.15 18.10
C ARG A 278 -12.93 15.51 18.40
N TYR A 279 -12.12 16.48 18.82
CA TYR A 279 -12.59 17.85 19.05
C TYR A 279 -13.14 18.47 17.76
N ILE A 280 -12.39 18.36 16.64
CA ILE A 280 -12.80 18.85 15.32
C ILE A 280 -14.07 18.14 14.84
N GLU A 281 -14.15 16.81 14.98
CA GLU A 281 -15.33 16.03 14.60
C GLU A 281 -16.58 16.51 15.36
N VAL A 282 -16.48 16.66 16.68
CA VAL A 282 -17.60 17.11 17.52
C VAL A 282 -17.99 18.55 17.19
N TRP A 283 -17.00 19.43 16.96
CA TRP A 283 -17.25 20.80 16.52
C TRP A 283 -17.98 20.82 15.17
N ALA A 284 -17.49 20.09 14.18
CA ALA A 284 -18.09 20.03 12.83
C ALA A 284 -19.53 19.51 12.88
N ARG A 285 -19.79 18.44 13.64
CA ARG A 285 -21.16 17.91 13.85
C ARG A 285 -22.11 18.93 14.48
N LYS A 286 -21.63 19.74 15.44
CA LYS A 286 -22.43 20.77 16.11
C LYS A 286 -22.68 21.99 15.23
N THR A 287 -21.70 22.38 14.43
CA THR A 287 -21.76 23.60 13.60
C THR A 287 -22.52 23.38 12.29
N TYR A 288 -22.31 22.24 11.62
CA TYR A 288 -22.90 21.98 10.30
C TYR A 288 -24.10 21.02 10.34
N GLY A 289 -24.42 20.45 11.50
CA GLY A 289 -25.52 19.49 11.65
C GLY A 289 -25.22 18.11 11.02
N PRO A 290 -26.14 17.14 11.12
CA PRO A 290 -26.05 15.92 10.34
C PRO A 290 -26.08 16.24 8.84
N TYR A 291 -25.46 15.37 8.00
CA TYR A 291 -25.66 15.42 6.55
C TYR A 291 -27.16 15.50 6.29
N THR A 292 -27.59 16.57 5.62
CA THR A 292 -28.98 16.97 5.37
C THR A 292 -29.93 15.79 5.30
N ALA A 293 -30.93 15.75 6.19
CA ALA A 293 -32.07 14.87 6.00
C ALA A 293 -32.71 15.19 4.63
N PRO A 294 -33.08 14.19 3.83
CA PRO A 294 -33.79 14.45 2.59
C PRO A 294 -35.03 15.29 2.89
N GLU A 295 -35.21 16.39 2.16
CA GLU A 295 -36.48 17.12 2.17
C GLU A 295 -37.56 16.13 1.75
N GLU A 296 -38.58 15.93 2.59
CA GLU A 296 -39.81 15.27 2.17
C GLU A 296 -40.36 16.10 1.01
N GLU A 297 -40.32 15.53 -0.20
CA GLU A 297 -41.05 16.09 -1.34
C GLU A 297 -42.51 16.22 -0.91
N ALA A 298 -42.97 17.46 -0.71
CA ALA A 298 -44.36 17.74 -0.44
C ALA A 298 -45.20 17.25 -1.63
N ILE A 299 -46.03 16.25 -1.35
CA ILE A 299 -47.00 15.60 -2.26
C ILE A 299 -47.93 16.64 -2.89
#